data_AF-A0A1C5VIF3-F1
#
_entry.id   AF-A0A1C5VIF3-F1
#
_cell.length_a   1.000
_cell.length_b   1.000
_cell.length_c   1.000
_cell.angle_alpha   90.00
_cell.angle_beta   90.00
_cell.angle_gamma   90.00
#
_symmetry.space_group_name_H-M   'P 1'
#
loop_
_entity.id
_entity.type
_entity.pdbx_description
1 polymer ?
#
loop_
_entity_poly.entity_id
_entity_poly.type
_entity_poly.pdbx_seq_one_letter_code
_entity_poly.pdbx_strand_id
1 'polypeptide(L)'
;MDTKKIGAFLKQCRKEKNLTQEQLAEKFEVSARTVSRWETGINMPDLSILVQLAEYYDVEIRELLDGERSQTMNKEMKETLDKVAVYEEWVKQKALKAGNLAFASMFVISVLAIIIQMLLTVDIRLVLGETATALVGGILYASIMVYNGIWDKCLPKSATIWRDFFTSVICAGIFTVIYGICLFRMGATETQVTRLAVGFLIGITIVAFIVLRLLAFINRKRNQNSSNVQEKKETSISKAEWTKIYNAQNIVETEQLVEMLKQNGIAAFSQEAGANVAMHGAPGFGIYGVDIFVKTDDAENAVKVLKGYFSGDI
;
A
#
# COMPACT_ATOMS: atom_id res chain seq x y z
N MET A 1 -5.64 -39.40 -24.04
CA MET A 1 -4.27 -39.09 -23.60
C MET A 1 -3.38 -38.99 -24.81
N ASP A 2 -2.82 -37.80 -25.05
CA ASP A 2 -1.82 -37.60 -26.08
C ASP A 2 -0.43 -37.67 -25.42
N THR A 3 0.29 -38.77 -25.63
CA THR A 3 1.60 -38.99 -25.00
C THR A 3 2.66 -38.00 -25.48
N LYS A 4 2.52 -37.44 -26.69
CA LYS A 4 3.43 -36.38 -27.18
C LYS A 4 3.16 -35.07 -26.47
N LYS A 5 1.89 -34.74 -26.24
CA LYS A 5 1.50 -33.54 -25.47
C LYS A 5 2.00 -33.62 -24.03
N ILE A 6 1.80 -34.77 -23.38
CA ILE A 6 2.32 -35.04 -22.02
C ILE A 6 3.86 -34.94 -22.00
N GLY A 7 4.55 -35.58 -22.94
CA GLY A 7 6.01 -35.52 -23.03
C GLY A 7 6.55 -34.10 -23.24
N ALA A 8 5.90 -33.31 -24.11
CA ALA A 8 6.25 -31.91 -24.32
C ALA A 8 6.04 -31.08 -23.05
N PHE A 9 4.97 -31.33 -22.30
CA PHE A 9 4.71 -30.68 -21.02
C PHE A 9 5.74 -31.06 -19.95
N LEU A 10 6.10 -32.34 -19.82
CA LEU A 10 7.18 -32.78 -18.93
C LEU A 10 8.51 -32.09 -19.26
N LYS A 11 8.83 -31.95 -20.55
CA LYS A 11 10.00 -31.22 -21.02
C LYS A 11 9.95 -29.74 -20.66
N GLN A 12 8.76 -29.13 -20.76
CA GLN A 12 8.54 -27.75 -20.33
C GLN A 12 8.79 -27.61 -18.83
N CYS A 13 8.16 -28.44 -17.99
CA CYS A 13 8.35 -28.41 -16.54
C CYS A 13 9.83 -28.60 -16.12
N ARG A 14 10.55 -29.51 -16.78
CA ARG A 14 12.00 -29.68 -16.55
C ARG A 14 12.77 -28.39 -16.86
N LYS A 15 12.48 -27.75 -17.99
CA LYS A 15 13.14 -26.52 -18.43
C LYS A 15 12.81 -25.33 -17.53
N GLU A 16 11.58 -25.23 -17.04
CA GLU A 16 11.17 -24.21 -16.06
C GLU A 16 12.01 -24.30 -14.77
N LYS A 17 12.46 -25.51 -14.40
CA LYS A 17 13.41 -25.73 -13.30
C LYS A 17 14.89 -25.62 -13.69
N ASN A 18 15.21 -25.22 -14.92
CA ASN A 18 16.58 -25.12 -15.45
C ASN A 18 17.42 -26.40 -15.34
N LEU A 19 16.78 -27.58 -15.42
CA LEU A 19 17.46 -28.88 -15.30
C LEU A 19 17.83 -29.45 -16.65
N THR A 20 18.95 -30.17 -16.75
CA THR A 20 19.24 -31.05 -17.89
C THR A 20 18.49 -32.38 -17.76
N GLN A 21 18.44 -33.18 -18.84
CA GLN A 21 17.80 -34.50 -18.79
C GLN A 21 18.56 -35.44 -17.84
N GLU A 22 19.87 -35.29 -17.76
CA GLU A 22 20.76 -36.04 -16.87
C GLU A 22 20.48 -35.70 -15.40
N GLN A 23 20.35 -34.42 -15.07
CA GLN A 23 20.02 -33.98 -13.71
C GLN A 23 18.64 -34.44 -13.25
N LEU A 24 17.67 -34.44 -14.17
CA LEU A 24 16.35 -35.00 -13.88
C LEU A 24 16.43 -36.51 -13.68
N ALA A 25 17.18 -37.20 -14.54
CA ALA A 25 17.32 -38.65 -14.48
C ALA A 25 17.95 -39.12 -13.17
N GLU A 26 18.98 -38.41 -12.69
CA GLU A 26 19.62 -38.65 -11.40
C GLU A 26 18.63 -38.53 -10.24
N LYS A 27 17.77 -37.51 -10.26
CA LYS A 27 16.77 -37.26 -9.21
C LYS A 27 15.69 -38.34 -9.10
N PHE A 28 15.32 -38.96 -10.23
CA PHE A 28 14.30 -40.01 -10.28
C PHE A 28 14.89 -41.41 -10.40
N GLU A 29 16.21 -41.56 -10.19
CA GLU A 29 16.94 -42.83 -10.25
C GLU A 29 16.72 -43.60 -11.57
N VAL A 30 16.63 -42.88 -12.68
CA VAL A 30 16.47 -43.44 -14.03
C VAL A 30 17.63 -43.02 -14.94
N SER A 31 17.67 -43.58 -16.15
CA SER A 31 18.65 -43.15 -17.17
C SER A 31 18.18 -41.87 -17.88
N ALA A 32 19.12 -41.02 -18.31
CA ALA A 32 18.82 -39.85 -19.14
C ALA A 32 18.06 -40.21 -20.43
N ARG A 33 18.34 -41.41 -20.98
CA ARG A 33 17.60 -41.98 -22.10
C ARG A 33 16.13 -42.22 -21.76
N THR A 34 15.83 -42.65 -20.54
CA THR A 34 14.45 -42.83 -20.06
C THR A 34 13.71 -41.50 -20.03
N VAL A 35 14.32 -40.47 -19.44
CA VAL A 35 13.78 -39.09 -19.43
C VAL A 35 13.54 -38.58 -20.85
N SER A 36 14.50 -38.74 -21.75
CA SER A 36 14.33 -38.34 -23.15
C SER A 36 13.16 -39.05 -23.83
N ARG A 37 12.91 -40.33 -23.51
CA ARG A 37 11.79 -41.08 -24.10
C ARG A 37 10.44 -40.63 -23.53
N TRP A 38 10.39 -40.22 -22.26
CA TRP A 38 9.21 -39.59 -21.68
C TRP A 38 8.91 -38.27 -22.38
N GLU A 39 9.92 -37.41 -22.51
CA GLU A 39 9.78 -36.07 -23.12
C GLU A 39 9.42 -36.08 -24.61
N THR A 40 9.72 -37.17 -25.30
CA THR A 40 9.40 -37.36 -26.72
C THR A 40 8.10 -38.15 -26.93
N GLY A 41 7.44 -38.56 -25.84
CA GLY A 41 6.21 -39.34 -25.87
C GLY A 41 6.37 -40.78 -26.39
N ILE A 42 7.62 -41.28 -26.45
CA ILE A 42 7.96 -42.64 -26.91
C ILE A 42 7.56 -43.68 -25.86
N ASN A 43 7.71 -43.35 -24.57
CA ASN A 43 7.18 -44.12 -23.46
C ASN A 43 6.60 -43.17 -22.41
N MET A 44 5.88 -43.73 -21.45
CA MET A 44 5.24 -42.98 -20.37
C MET A 44 5.89 -43.39 -19.04
N PRO A 45 6.08 -42.48 -18.07
CA PRO A 45 6.43 -42.88 -16.72
C PRO A 45 5.33 -43.78 -16.14
N ASP A 46 5.67 -44.68 -15.23
CA ASP A 46 4.64 -45.41 -14.50
C ASP A 46 3.88 -44.49 -13.53
N LEU A 47 2.78 -44.97 -12.96
CA LEU A 47 1.95 -44.16 -12.06
C LEU A 47 2.75 -43.65 -10.84
N SER A 48 3.69 -44.43 -10.33
CA SER A 48 4.49 -44.03 -9.17
C SER A 48 5.41 -42.86 -9.51
N ILE A 49 6.08 -42.91 -10.67
CA ILE A 49 6.93 -41.82 -11.16
C ILE A 49 6.08 -40.62 -11.56
N LEU A 50 4.89 -40.82 -12.14
CA LEU A 50 3.97 -39.71 -12.45
C LEU A 50 3.55 -38.93 -11.20
N VAL A 51 3.23 -39.62 -10.10
CA VAL A 51 2.89 -38.99 -8.82
C VAL A 51 4.08 -38.20 -8.30
N GLN A 52 5.28 -38.79 -8.32
CA GLN A 52 6.50 -38.10 -7.90
C GLN A 52 6.83 -36.90 -8.80
N LEU A 53 6.60 -36.99 -10.12
CA LEU A 53 6.79 -35.87 -11.04
C LEU A 53 5.77 -34.77 -10.79
N ALA A 54 4.52 -35.12 -10.51
CA ALA A 54 3.46 -34.17 -10.21
C ALA A 54 3.79 -33.38 -8.93
N GLU A 55 4.17 -34.08 -7.86
CA GLU A 55 4.65 -33.46 -6.61
C GLU A 55 5.92 -32.65 -6.84
N TYR A 56 6.88 -33.20 -7.60
CA TYR A 56 8.14 -32.51 -7.86
C TYR A 56 7.95 -31.22 -8.65
N TYR A 57 7.04 -31.17 -9.63
CA TYR A 57 6.79 -29.99 -10.45
C TYR A 57 5.70 -29.07 -9.90
N ASP A 58 5.11 -29.42 -8.77
CA ASP A 58 3.97 -28.72 -8.16
C ASP A 58 2.84 -28.51 -9.19
N VAL A 59 2.40 -29.62 -9.77
CA VAL A 59 1.29 -29.72 -10.74
C VAL A 59 0.35 -30.83 -10.30
N GLU A 60 -0.93 -30.69 -10.60
CA GLU A 60 -1.86 -31.80 -10.40
C GLU A 60 -1.56 -32.93 -11.40
N ILE A 61 -1.79 -34.18 -10.97
CA ILE A 61 -1.69 -35.34 -11.86
C ILE A 61 -2.55 -35.13 -13.12
N ARG A 62 -3.72 -34.49 -12.97
CA ARG A 62 -4.59 -34.18 -14.11
C ARG A 62 -3.92 -33.25 -15.12
N GLU A 63 -3.27 -32.18 -14.69
CA GLU A 63 -2.52 -31.26 -15.57
C GLU A 63 -1.40 -31.99 -16.34
N LEU A 64 -0.70 -32.88 -15.64
CA LEU A 64 0.38 -33.67 -16.22
C LEU A 64 -0.13 -34.66 -17.28
N LEU A 65 -1.32 -35.24 -17.06
CA LEU A 65 -1.99 -36.13 -17.99
C LEU A 65 -2.72 -35.42 -19.16
N ASP A 66 -3.16 -34.19 -18.95
CA ASP A 66 -3.75 -33.31 -19.97
C ASP A 66 -2.68 -32.59 -20.80
N GLY A 67 -1.43 -32.63 -20.33
CA GLY A 67 -0.26 -32.04 -20.99
C GLY A 67 -0.29 -30.52 -21.02
N GLU A 68 -0.97 -29.90 -20.06
CA GLU A 68 -1.07 -28.44 -19.90
C GLU A 68 -1.46 -28.07 -18.47
N ARG A 69 -0.96 -26.91 -17.99
CA ARG A 69 -1.41 -26.32 -16.72
C ARG A 69 -2.88 -25.93 -16.82
N SER A 70 -3.67 -26.26 -15.79
CA SER A 70 -5.05 -25.84 -15.61
C SER A 70 -5.08 -24.33 -15.36
N GLN A 71 -5.56 -23.58 -16.37
CA GLN A 71 -5.73 -22.13 -16.28
C GLN A 71 -6.87 -21.71 -15.34
N THR A 72 -7.74 -22.66 -14.96
CA THR A 72 -9.03 -22.40 -14.33
C THR A 72 -8.92 -22.04 -12.85
N MET A 73 -8.10 -22.79 -12.09
CA MET A 73 -7.90 -22.54 -10.66
C MET A 73 -7.14 -21.24 -10.38
N ASN A 74 -6.42 -20.77 -11.40
CA ASN A 74 -5.51 -19.65 -11.33
C ASN A 74 -6.17 -18.29 -11.52
N LYS A 75 -7.13 -18.23 -12.44
CA LYS A 75 -7.89 -17.02 -12.73
C LYS A 75 -8.85 -16.66 -11.59
N GLU A 76 -9.51 -17.66 -11.00
CA GLU A 76 -10.49 -17.44 -9.94
C GLU A 76 -9.85 -16.93 -8.64
N MET A 77 -8.68 -17.45 -8.26
CA MET A 77 -7.93 -16.97 -7.09
C MET A 77 -7.46 -15.53 -7.29
N LYS A 78 -6.88 -15.22 -8.46
CA LYS A 78 -6.43 -13.88 -8.80
C LYS A 78 -7.57 -12.87 -8.84
N GLU A 79 -8.70 -13.24 -9.45
CA GLU A 79 -9.91 -12.42 -9.43
C GLU A 79 -10.44 -12.20 -8.01
N THR A 80 -10.32 -13.19 -7.12
CA THR A 80 -10.78 -13.07 -5.74
C THR A 80 -9.87 -12.14 -4.94
N LEU A 81 -8.55 -12.26 -5.09
CA LEU A 81 -7.56 -11.37 -4.47
C LEU A 81 -7.73 -9.92 -4.95
N ASP A 82 -7.92 -9.71 -6.26
CA ASP A 82 -8.18 -8.39 -6.82
C ASP A 82 -9.48 -7.80 -6.26
N LYS A 83 -10.55 -8.60 -6.17
CA LYS A 83 -11.83 -8.16 -5.57
C LYS A 83 -11.69 -7.80 -4.09
N VAL A 84 -10.91 -8.57 -3.33
CA VAL A 84 -10.66 -8.30 -1.90
C VAL A 84 -9.82 -7.04 -1.72
N ALA A 85 -8.74 -6.87 -2.50
CA ALA A 85 -7.90 -5.67 -2.46
C ALA A 85 -8.71 -4.40 -2.79
N VAL A 86 -9.51 -4.45 -3.86
CA VAL A 86 -10.40 -3.34 -4.23
C VAL A 86 -11.45 -3.08 -3.15
N TYR A 87 -12.02 -4.12 -2.53
CA TYR A 87 -12.98 -3.97 -1.44
C TYR A 87 -12.35 -3.32 -0.20
N GLU A 88 -11.16 -3.74 0.21
CA GLU A 88 -10.44 -3.15 1.33
C GLU A 88 -10.11 -1.67 1.10
N GLU A 89 -9.62 -1.32 -0.09
CA GLU A 89 -9.37 0.07 -0.47
C GLU A 89 -10.66 0.89 -0.45
N TRP A 90 -11.75 0.34 -0.98
CA TRP A 90 -13.05 0.99 -0.99
C TRP A 90 -13.60 1.22 0.42
N VAL A 91 -13.48 0.24 1.31
CA VAL A 91 -13.89 0.36 2.73
C VAL A 91 -13.04 1.40 3.45
N LYS A 92 -11.71 1.38 3.29
CA LYS A 92 -10.80 2.38 3.86
C LYS A 92 -11.15 3.79 3.37
N GLN A 93 -11.39 3.97 2.07
CA GLN A 93 -11.82 5.24 1.48
C GLN A 93 -13.16 5.72 2.05
N LYS A 94 -14.15 4.82 2.19
CA LYS A 94 -15.48 5.17 2.69
C LYS A 94 -15.43 5.56 4.17
N ALA A 95 -14.70 4.83 4.99
CA ALA A 95 -14.49 5.14 6.41
C ALA A 95 -13.79 6.49 6.60
N LEU A 96 -12.73 6.76 5.81
CA LEU A 96 -12.02 8.04 5.84
C LEU A 96 -12.94 9.22 5.44
N LYS A 97 -13.74 9.07 4.37
CA LYS A 97 -14.68 10.12 3.94
C LYS A 97 -15.77 10.37 4.98
N ALA A 98 -16.33 9.32 5.58
CA ALA A 98 -17.34 9.44 6.62
C ALA A 98 -16.79 10.08 7.90
N GLY A 99 -15.60 9.65 8.34
CA GLY A 99 -14.89 10.27 9.46
C GLY A 99 -14.60 11.75 9.21
N ASN A 100 -14.11 12.09 8.01
CA ASN A 100 -13.87 13.47 7.63
C ASN A 100 -15.12 14.35 7.70
N LEU A 101 -16.25 13.84 7.20
CA LEU A 101 -17.53 14.55 7.24
C LEU A 101 -18.01 14.75 8.68
N ALA A 102 -17.87 13.74 9.54
CA ALA A 102 -18.25 13.81 10.95
C ALA A 102 -17.38 14.81 11.76
N PHE A 103 -16.07 14.84 11.52
CA PHE A 103 -15.18 15.82 12.14
C PHE A 103 -15.45 17.24 11.65
N ALA A 104 -15.69 17.41 10.33
CA ALA A 104 -16.04 18.71 9.77
C ALA A 104 -17.36 19.23 10.34
N SER A 105 -18.38 18.38 10.47
CA SER A 105 -19.67 18.77 11.04
C SER A 105 -19.56 19.12 12.53
N MET A 106 -18.82 18.33 13.32
CA MET A 106 -18.55 18.63 14.74
C MET A 106 -17.84 19.98 14.91
N PHE A 107 -16.84 20.26 14.07
CA PHE A 107 -16.10 21.53 14.10
C PHE A 107 -17.01 22.72 13.77
N VAL A 108 -17.85 22.60 12.73
CA VAL A 108 -18.84 23.64 12.37
C VAL A 108 -19.83 23.89 13.52
N ILE A 109 -20.36 22.83 14.13
CA ILE A 109 -21.27 22.95 15.29
C ILE A 109 -20.58 23.68 16.45
N SER A 110 -19.32 23.36 16.73
CA SER A 110 -18.54 23.99 17.81
C SER A 110 -18.32 25.49 17.54
N VAL A 111 -17.98 25.85 16.30
CA VAL A 111 -17.83 27.26 15.89
C VAL A 111 -19.17 28.01 15.98
N LEU A 112 -20.27 27.40 15.55
CA LEU A 112 -21.60 28.01 15.66
C LEU A 112 -22.04 28.22 17.12
N ALA A 113 -21.75 27.26 18.00
CA ALA A 113 -22.03 27.40 19.43
C ALA A 113 -21.28 28.59 20.04
N ILE A 114 -19.97 28.72 19.74
CA ILE A 114 -19.15 29.87 20.16
C ILE A 114 -19.73 31.19 19.66
N ILE A 115 -20.19 31.25 18.42
CA ILE A 115 -20.79 32.45 17.82
C ILE A 115 -22.09 32.82 18.54
N ILE A 116 -22.96 31.85 18.79
CA ILE A 116 -24.23 32.05 19.50
C ILE A 116 -23.95 32.53 20.93
N GLN A 117 -23.00 31.91 21.63
CA GLN A 117 -22.62 32.29 22.99
C GLN A 117 -22.03 33.71 23.06
N MET A 118 -21.20 34.07 22.08
CA MET A 118 -20.69 35.44 21.91
C MET A 118 -21.80 36.46 21.65
N LEU A 119 -22.80 36.11 20.85
CA LEU A 119 -23.95 37.00 20.56
C LEU A 119 -24.86 37.20 21.77
N LEU A 120 -25.03 36.18 22.62
CA LEU A 120 -25.95 36.22 23.77
C LEU A 120 -25.32 36.85 25.01
N THR A 121 -24.08 36.49 25.33
CA THR A 121 -23.48 36.82 26.64
C THR A 121 -22.52 38.00 26.59
N VAL A 122 -21.90 38.27 25.43
CA VAL A 122 -20.89 39.34 25.20
C VAL A 122 -19.66 39.25 26.14
N ASP A 123 -19.57 38.25 27.02
CA ASP A 123 -18.45 38.06 27.93
C ASP A 123 -17.40 37.13 27.31
N ILE A 124 -16.26 37.73 26.96
CA ILE A 124 -15.14 37.07 26.30
C ILE A 124 -14.53 35.98 27.21
N ARG A 125 -14.65 36.11 28.54
CA ARG A 125 -14.08 35.14 29.49
C ARG A 125 -14.76 33.78 29.41
N LEU A 126 -16.08 33.77 29.16
CA LEU A 126 -16.88 32.54 29.04
C LEU A 126 -16.53 31.74 27.79
N VAL A 127 -16.06 32.40 26.74
CA VAL A 127 -15.81 31.80 25.42
C VAL A 127 -14.34 31.43 25.21
N LEU A 128 -13.45 31.87 26.10
CA LEU A 128 -12.01 31.64 26.00
C LEU A 128 -11.65 30.14 26.05
N GLY A 129 -12.34 29.35 26.89
CA GLY A 129 -12.12 27.91 26.98
C GLY A 129 -12.54 27.16 25.72
N GLU A 130 -13.71 27.50 25.17
CA GLU A 130 -14.27 26.88 23.96
C GLU A 130 -13.48 27.25 22.70
N THR A 131 -13.01 28.49 22.62
CA THR A 131 -12.13 28.92 21.52
C THR A 131 -10.79 28.19 21.56
N ALA A 132 -10.20 27.98 22.73
CA ALA A 132 -8.97 27.21 22.88
C ALA A 132 -9.16 25.73 22.48
N THR A 133 -10.23 25.08 22.92
CA THR A 133 -10.51 23.67 22.55
C THR A 133 -10.82 23.52 21.06
N ALA A 134 -11.58 24.44 20.46
CA ALA A 134 -11.84 24.45 19.02
C ALA A 134 -10.54 24.63 18.22
N LEU A 135 -9.64 25.51 18.65
CA LEU A 135 -8.37 25.75 17.97
C LEU A 135 -7.45 24.52 18.02
N VAL A 136 -7.29 23.90 19.20
CA VAL A 136 -6.52 22.65 19.35
C VAL A 136 -7.13 21.52 18.52
N GLY A 137 -8.45 21.34 18.56
CA GLY A 137 -9.16 20.34 17.76
C GLY A 137 -9.00 20.56 16.25
N GLY A 138 -9.08 21.81 15.79
CA GLY A 138 -8.88 22.19 14.39
C GLY A 138 -7.46 21.90 13.89
N ILE A 139 -6.43 22.20 14.69
CA ILE A 139 -5.03 21.87 14.36
C ILE A 139 -4.82 20.36 14.28
N LEU A 140 -5.37 19.61 15.24
CA LEU A 140 -5.27 18.16 15.27
C LEU A 140 -5.94 17.55 14.02
N TYR A 141 -7.15 18.02 13.68
CA TYR A 141 -7.88 17.58 12.49
C TYR A 141 -7.10 17.87 11.20
N ALA A 142 -6.58 19.09 11.03
CA ALA A 142 -5.78 19.44 9.87
C ALA A 142 -4.51 18.57 9.76
N SER A 143 -3.87 18.27 10.90
CA SER A 143 -2.69 17.41 10.98
C SER A 143 -3.01 15.97 10.58
N ILE A 144 -4.13 15.41 11.03
CA ILE A 144 -4.61 14.08 10.62
C ILE A 144 -4.94 14.06 9.12
N MET A 145 -5.56 15.10 8.57
CA MET A 145 -5.86 15.19 7.14
C MET A 145 -4.60 15.22 6.26
N VAL A 146 -3.57 15.94 6.69
CA VAL A 146 -2.25 15.97 6.04
C VAL A 146 -1.54 14.61 6.22
N TYR A 147 -1.64 13.99 7.40
CA TYR A 147 -1.10 12.66 7.67
C TYR A 147 -1.79 11.55 6.87
N ASN A 148 -3.05 11.69 6.51
CA ASN A 148 -3.72 10.74 5.62
C ASN A 148 -3.54 11.10 4.13
N GLY A 149 -2.89 12.24 3.84
CA GLY A 149 -2.62 12.70 2.47
C GLY A 149 -3.86 13.09 1.70
N ILE A 150 -4.95 13.43 2.38
CA ILE A 150 -6.27 13.69 1.77
C ILE A 150 -6.42 15.18 1.42
N TRP A 151 -5.62 16.07 2.04
CA TRP A 151 -5.73 17.52 1.97
C TRP A 151 -5.80 18.11 0.54
N ASP A 152 -5.16 17.49 -0.46
CA ASP A 152 -5.12 18.00 -1.85
C ASP A 152 -5.16 16.93 -2.96
N LYS A 153 -5.64 15.71 -2.68
CA LYS A 153 -5.55 14.58 -3.62
C LYS A 153 -6.27 14.78 -4.96
N CYS A 154 -7.18 15.76 -5.09
CA CYS A 154 -8.08 15.88 -6.24
C CYS A 154 -7.95 17.17 -7.06
N LEU A 155 -6.95 18.04 -6.82
CA LEU A 155 -6.89 19.34 -7.50
C LEU A 155 -5.53 19.66 -8.14
N PRO A 156 -5.51 20.16 -9.40
CA PRO A 156 -4.28 20.66 -10.04
C PRO A 156 -3.74 21.90 -9.31
N LYS A 157 -2.41 22.13 -9.39
CA LYS A 157 -1.70 23.15 -8.59
C LYS A 157 -2.35 24.54 -8.64
N SER A 158 -2.82 24.97 -9.80
CA SER A 158 -3.48 26.25 -10.02
C SER A 158 -4.86 26.32 -9.37
N ALA A 159 -5.64 25.24 -9.45
CA ALA A 159 -6.97 25.17 -8.82
C ALA A 159 -6.88 25.16 -7.29
N THR A 160 -5.87 24.51 -6.72
CA THR A 160 -5.58 24.58 -5.27
C THR A 160 -5.37 26.03 -4.84
N ILE A 161 -4.65 26.80 -5.66
CA ILE A 161 -4.30 28.18 -5.31
C ILE A 161 -5.54 29.05 -5.17
N TRP A 162 -6.40 28.98 -6.18
CA TRP A 162 -7.66 29.71 -6.22
C TRP A 162 -8.64 29.24 -5.14
N ARG A 163 -8.74 27.93 -4.90
CA ARG A 163 -9.57 27.39 -3.81
C ARG A 163 -9.15 27.99 -2.47
N ASP A 164 -7.87 27.93 -2.11
CA ASP A 164 -7.39 28.44 -0.82
C ASP A 164 -7.66 29.94 -0.67
N PHE A 165 -7.51 30.71 -1.76
CA PHE A 165 -7.83 32.13 -1.79
C PHE A 165 -9.33 32.37 -1.52
N PHE A 166 -10.22 31.77 -2.30
CA PHE A 166 -11.66 31.96 -2.11
C PHE A 166 -12.14 31.46 -0.75
N THR A 167 -11.65 30.32 -0.28
CA THR A 167 -11.95 29.80 1.06
C THR A 167 -11.51 30.78 2.15
N SER A 168 -10.31 31.36 2.04
CA SER A 168 -9.83 32.35 3.01
C SER A 168 -10.70 33.62 3.05
N VAL A 169 -11.13 34.12 1.89
CA VAL A 169 -11.97 35.32 1.77
C VAL A 169 -13.37 35.07 2.34
N ILE A 170 -13.99 33.94 2.03
CA ILE A 170 -15.32 33.58 2.54
C ILE A 170 -15.28 33.44 4.06
N CYS A 171 -14.30 32.71 4.61
CA CYS A 171 -14.14 32.57 6.05
C CYS A 171 -13.90 33.92 6.73
N ALA A 172 -12.99 34.74 6.18
CA ALA A 172 -12.71 36.08 6.70
C ALA A 172 -13.95 36.97 6.73
N GLY A 173 -14.77 36.94 5.67
CA GLY A 173 -16.01 37.69 5.59
C GLY A 173 -16.99 37.31 6.71
N ILE A 174 -17.23 36.00 6.91
CA ILE A 174 -18.14 35.50 7.96
C ILE A 174 -17.66 35.96 9.36
N PHE A 175 -16.39 35.74 9.69
CA PHE A 175 -15.85 36.14 10.99
C PHE A 175 -15.84 37.66 11.19
N THR A 176 -15.62 38.44 10.13
CA THR A 176 -15.65 39.90 10.19
C THR A 176 -17.04 40.42 10.50
N VAL A 177 -18.09 39.85 9.90
CA VAL A 177 -19.48 40.23 10.18
C VAL A 177 -19.81 39.96 11.65
N ILE A 178 -19.45 38.78 12.16
CA ILE A 178 -19.67 38.41 13.57
C ILE A 178 -18.92 39.37 14.50
N TYR A 179 -17.64 39.64 14.22
CA TYR A 179 -16.82 40.57 14.99
C TYR A 179 -17.42 41.98 15.00
N GLY A 180 -17.92 42.47 13.86
CA GLY A 180 -18.60 43.76 13.77
C GLY A 180 -19.87 43.84 14.62
N ILE A 181 -20.69 42.77 14.62
CA ILE A 181 -21.89 42.69 15.47
C ILE A 181 -21.51 42.71 16.96
N CYS A 182 -20.45 41.99 17.35
CA CYS A 182 -19.94 42.01 18.72
C CYS A 182 -19.47 43.41 19.14
N LEU A 183 -18.68 44.10 18.31
CA LEU A 183 -18.22 45.46 18.60
C LEU A 183 -19.38 46.44 18.75
N PHE A 184 -20.39 46.35 17.87
CA PHE A 184 -21.58 47.19 17.95
C PHE A 184 -22.37 46.93 19.25
N ARG A 185 -22.53 45.66 19.65
CA ARG A 185 -23.16 45.27 20.92
C ARG A 185 -22.40 45.75 22.16
N MET A 186 -21.08 45.90 22.08
CA MET A 186 -20.25 46.47 23.14
C MET A 186 -20.31 48.01 23.21
N GLY A 187 -21.10 48.66 22.35
CA GLY A 187 -21.30 50.10 22.34
C GLY A 187 -20.28 50.89 21.52
N ALA A 188 -19.50 50.24 20.65
CA ALA A 188 -18.60 50.93 19.73
C ALA A 188 -19.39 51.76 18.69
N THR A 189 -18.84 52.91 18.28
CA THR A 189 -19.48 53.76 17.27
C THR A 189 -19.35 53.14 15.87
N GLU A 190 -20.25 53.50 14.95
CA GLU A 190 -20.25 52.98 13.57
C GLU A 190 -18.89 53.16 12.86
N THR A 191 -18.21 54.28 13.12
CA THR A 191 -16.88 54.58 12.56
C THR A 191 -15.76 53.73 13.17
N GLN A 192 -15.88 53.36 14.45
CA GLN A 192 -14.95 52.45 15.12
C GLN A 192 -15.16 51.01 14.65
N VAL A 193 -16.41 50.57 14.58
CA VAL A 193 -16.79 49.23 14.12
C VAL A 193 -16.28 48.98 12.70
N THR A 194 -16.56 49.91 11.78
CA THR A 194 -16.11 49.80 10.37
C THR A 194 -14.59 49.76 10.26
N ARG A 195 -13.87 50.64 10.95
CA ARG A 195 -12.40 50.68 10.92
C ARG A 195 -11.78 49.38 11.44
N LEU A 196 -12.25 48.89 12.60
CA LEU A 196 -11.73 47.67 13.21
C LEU A 196 -12.10 46.42 12.41
N ALA A 197 -13.32 46.36 11.86
CA ALA A 197 -13.77 45.25 11.03
C ALA A 197 -12.97 45.13 9.73
N VAL A 198 -12.68 46.25 9.04
CA VAL A 198 -11.85 46.24 7.82
C VAL A 198 -10.42 45.76 8.12
N GLY A 199 -9.82 46.26 9.20
CA GLY A 199 -8.49 45.80 9.63
C GLY A 199 -8.46 44.31 9.96
N PHE A 200 -9.49 43.82 10.67
CA PHE A 200 -9.64 42.41 11.00
C PHE A 200 -9.82 41.52 9.76
N LEU A 201 -10.65 41.95 8.80
CA LEU A 201 -10.88 41.24 7.55
C LEU A 201 -9.59 41.05 6.75
N ILE A 202 -8.81 42.13 6.58
CA ILE A 202 -7.55 42.07 5.86
C ILE A 202 -6.57 41.13 6.58
N GLY A 203 -6.40 41.32 7.89
CA GLY A 203 -5.48 40.51 8.69
C GLY A 203 -5.81 39.02 8.65
N ILE A 204 -7.08 38.66 8.86
CA ILE A 204 -7.48 37.25 8.93
C ILE A 204 -7.45 36.58 7.56
N THR A 205 -7.74 37.30 6.48
CA THR A 205 -7.61 36.79 5.10
C THR A 205 -6.15 36.42 4.80
N ILE A 206 -5.20 37.29 5.16
CA ILE A 206 -3.76 37.05 4.95
C ILE A 206 -3.29 35.83 5.75
N VAL A 207 -3.63 35.78 7.04
CA VAL A 207 -3.22 34.67 7.93
C VAL A 207 -3.81 33.34 7.44
N ALA A 208 -5.12 33.30 7.15
CA ALA A 208 -5.79 32.10 6.67
C ALA A 208 -5.17 31.60 5.35
N PHE A 209 -4.88 32.51 4.42
CA PHE A 209 -4.22 32.15 3.16
C PHE A 209 -2.83 31.55 3.36
N ILE A 210 -2.01 32.14 4.24
CA ILE A 210 -0.66 31.63 4.58
C ILE A 210 -0.76 30.23 5.20
N VAL A 211 -1.69 30.01 6.13
CA VAL A 211 -1.88 28.71 6.80
C VAL A 211 -2.30 27.64 5.78
N LEU A 212 -3.29 27.92 4.93
CA LEU A 212 -3.74 26.99 3.89
C LEU A 212 -2.61 26.65 2.91
N ARG A 213 -1.78 27.64 2.53
CA ARG A 213 -0.59 27.45 1.70
C ARG A 213 0.45 26.57 2.36
N LEU A 214 0.72 26.77 3.64
CA LEU A 214 1.68 25.98 4.40
C LEU A 214 1.22 24.52 4.49
N LEU A 215 -0.06 24.28 4.75
CA LEU A 215 -0.63 22.93 4.79
C LEU A 215 -0.55 22.23 3.42
N ALA A 216 -0.88 22.94 2.34
CA ALA A 216 -0.73 22.43 0.98
C ALA A 216 0.73 22.10 0.63
N PHE A 217 1.67 22.95 1.07
CA PHE A 217 3.11 22.71 0.89
C PHE A 217 3.60 21.48 1.64
N ILE A 218 3.25 21.34 2.93
CA ILE A 218 3.61 20.19 3.76
C ILE A 218 3.08 18.90 3.13
N ASN A 219 1.81 18.90 2.70
CA ASN A 219 1.18 17.74 2.07
C ASN A 219 1.92 17.33 0.77
N ARG A 220 2.30 18.29 -0.08
CA ARG A 220 3.03 18.04 -1.32
C ARG A 220 4.44 17.51 -1.08
N LYS A 221 5.19 18.14 -0.15
CA LYS A 221 6.55 17.71 0.23
C LYS A 221 6.53 16.27 0.74
N ARG A 222 5.50 15.90 1.49
CA ARG A 222 5.32 14.53 1.98
C ARG A 222 5.05 13.54 0.85
N ASN A 223 4.14 13.85 -0.07
CA ASN A 223 3.88 12.98 -1.22
C ASN A 223 5.14 12.78 -2.06
N GLN A 224 5.92 13.85 -2.32
CA GLN A 224 7.21 13.74 -3.01
C GLN A 224 8.20 12.88 -2.23
N ASN A 225 8.31 13.04 -0.91
CA ASN A 225 9.17 12.19 -0.09
C ASN A 225 8.73 10.72 -0.11
N SER A 226 7.43 10.43 -0.12
CA SER A 226 6.93 9.06 -0.21
C SER A 226 7.29 8.41 -1.55
N SER A 227 7.11 9.14 -2.66
CA SER A 227 7.51 8.69 -3.99
C SER A 227 9.03 8.50 -4.08
N ASN A 228 9.81 9.46 -3.58
CA ASN A 228 11.27 9.38 -3.57
C ASN A 228 11.79 8.25 -2.67
N VAL A 229 11.11 7.93 -1.56
CA VAL A 229 11.47 6.80 -0.69
C VAL A 229 11.20 5.48 -1.41
N GLN A 230 10.10 5.39 -2.16
CA GLN A 230 9.78 4.22 -2.98
C GLN A 230 10.75 4.06 -4.16
N GLU A 231 11.02 5.14 -4.89
CA GLU A 231 11.99 5.17 -5.98
C GLU A 231 13.42 4.92 -5.47
N LYS A 232 13.80 5.46 -4.31
CA LYS A 232 15.10 5.16 -3.67
C LYS A 232 15.16 3.73 -3.17
N LYS A 233 14.05 3.15 -2.68
CA LYS A 233 13.96 1.73 -2.34
C LYS A 233 14.22 0.89 -3.60
N GLU A 234 13.52 1.17 -4.70
CA GLU A 234 13.72 0.53 -6.01
C GLU A 234 15.14 0.73 -6.59
N THR A 235 15.72 1.92 -6.45
CA THR A 235 17.08 2.24 -6.93
C THR A 235 18.17 1.66 -6.03
N SER A 236 17.92 1.51 -4.73
CA SER A 236 18.82 0.80 -3.81
C SER A 236 18.75 -0.71 -3.98
N ILE A 237 17.57 -1.22 -4.36
CA ILE A 237 17.36 -2.59 -4.77
C ILE A 237 18.12 -2.88 -6.08
N SER A 238 18.20 -1.94 -7.03
CA SER A 238 18.93 -2.20 -8.29
C SER A 238 20.46 -2.20 -8.19
N LYS A 239 21.04 -1.74 -7.07
CA LYS A 239 22.50 -1.51 -6.94
C LYS A 239 23.25 -2.58 -6.15
N ALA A 240 22.54 -3.44 -5.41
CA ALA A 240 23.11 -4.65 -4.82
C ALA A 240 22.59 -5.84 -5.63
N GLU A 241 23.41 -6.87 -5.81
CA GLU A 241 22.93 -8.12 -6.42
C GLU A 241 22.00 -8.78 -5.39
N TRP A 242 20.73 -8.95 -5.75
CA TRP A 242 19.71 -9.54 -4.88
C TRP A 242 19.28 -10.88 -5.45
N THR A 243 19.18 -11.85 -4.57
CA THR A 243 18.86 -13.22 -4.91
C THR A 243 17.48 -13.55 -4.38
N LYS A 244 16.61 -14.01 -5.29
CA LYS A 244 15.30 -14.55 -4.93
C LYS A 244 15.48 -15.89 -4.21
N ILE A 245 15.05 -15.96 -2.96
CA ILE A 245 15.23 -17.14 -2.09
C ILE A 245 13.96 -17.91 -1.81
N TYR A 246 12.79 -17.26 -1.91
CA TYR A 246 11.50 -17.89 -1.61
C TYR A 246 10.36 -17.16 -2.33
N ASN A 247 9.27 -17.88 -2.57
CA ASN A 247 8.03 -17.33 -3.12
C ASN A 247 6.87 -17.77 -2.21
N ALA A 248 6.38 -16.83 -1.40
CA ALA A 248 5.36 -17.07 -0.38
C ALA A 248 3.94 -16.99 -0.97
N GLN A 249 3.00 -17.72 -0.38
CA GLN A 249 1.62 -17.87 -0.87
C GLN A 249 0.81 -16.57 -0.79
N ASN A 250 1.04 -15.77 0.25
CA ASN A 250 0.27 -14.56 0.51
C ASN A 250 1.09 -13.49 1.25
N ILE A 251 0.56 -12.27 1.30
CA ILE A 251 1.22 -11.11 1.93
C ILE A 251 1.52 -11.37 3.42
N VAL A 252 0.65 -12.09 4.13
CA VAL A 252 0.80 -12.35 5.57
C VAL A 252 2.00 -13.26 5.85
N GLU A 253 2.10 -14.38 5.12
CA GLU A 253 3.25 -15.28 5.18
C GLU A 253 4.54 -14.55 4.78
N THR A 254 4.45 -13.71 3.75
CA THR A 254 5.59 -12.93 3.27
C THR A 254 6.11 -11.98 4.34
N GLU A 255 5.24 -11.23 5.01
CA GLU A 255 5.62 -10.31 6.07
C GLU A 255 6.25 -11.05 7.25
N GLN A 256 5.71 -12.21 7.64
CA GLN A 256 6.27 -13.05 8.70
C GLN A 256 7.69 -13.53 8.36
N LEU A 257 7.89 -14.07 7.15
CA LEU A 257 9.18 -14.59 6.72
C LEU A 257 10.23 -13.47 6.56
N VAL A 258 9.83 -12.31 6.01
CA VAL A 258 10.72 -11.15 5.88
C VAL A 258 11.14 -10.62 7.26
N GLU A 259 10.21 -10.58 8.22
CA GLU A 259 10.52 -10.11 9.58
C GLU A 259 11.43 -11.08 10.33
N MET A 260 11.20 -12.38 10.20
CA MET A 260 12.06 -13.43 10.76
C MET A 260 13.50 -13.34 10.22
N LEU A 261 13.68 -13.13 8.92
CA LEU A 261 15.00 -12.96 8.31
C LEU A 261 15.72 -11.73 8.88
N LYS A 262 15.01 -10.60 9.04
CA LYS A 262 15.57 -9.40 9.65
C LYS A 262 15.98 -9.61 11.10
N GLN A 263 15.19 -10.36 11.88
CA GLN A 263 15.54 -10.70 13.26
C GLN A 263 16.82 -11.54 13.35
N ASN A 264 17.12 -12.33 12.31
CA ASN A 264 18.38 -13.07 12.16
C ASN A 264 19.51 -12.24 11.51
N GLY A 265 19.35 -10.91 11.41
CA GLY A 265 20.35 -10.00 10.86
C GLY A 265 20.46 -10.03 9.33
N ILE A 266 19.53 -10.71 8.64
CA ILE A 266 19.53 -10.85 7.18
C ILE A 266 18.65 -9.76 6.58
N ALA A 267 19.23 -8.95 5.70
CA ALA A 267 18.47 -7.93 4.99
C ALA A 267 17.56 -8.61 3.94
N ALA A 268 16.24 -8.52 4.15
CA ALA A 268 15.23 -9.10 3.27
C ALA A 268 14.15 -8.07 2.86
N PHE A 269 13.63 -8.21 1.64
CA PHE A 269 12.45 -7.48 1.19
C PHE A 269 11.58 -8.36 0.28
N SER A 270 10.33 -7.94 0.07
CA SER A 270 9.37 -8.63 -0.77
C SER A 270 8.93 -7.79 -1.99
N GLN A 271 8.60 -8.46 -3.09
CA GLN A 271 8.08 -7.88 -4.32
C GLN A 271 7.03 -8.80 -4.97
N GLU A 272 6.02 -8.26 -5.65
CA GLU A 272 5.07 -9.07 -6.42
C GLU A 272 5.81 -9.93 -7.46
N ALA A 273 5.43 -11.21 -7.57
CA ALA A 273 6.12 -12.16 -8.43
C ALA A 273 6.03 -11.76 -9.92
N GLY A 274 7.20 -11.58 -10.55
CA GLY A 274 7.33 -11.33 -11.98
C GLY A 274 7.62 -12.60 -12.78
N ALA A 275 7.27 -12.61 -14.06
CA ALA A 275 7.39 -13.79 -14.94
C ALA A 275 8.83 -14.29 -15.18
N ASN A 276 9.87 -13.54 -14.77
CA ASN A 276 11.27 -13.86 -15.06
C ASN A 276 12.20 -13.45 -13.91
N VAL A 277 12.38 -14.31 -12.90
CA VAL A 277 13.56 -14.26 -12.02
C VAL A 277 13.89 -15.68 -11.57
N ALA A 278 15.09 -16.16 -11.90
CA ALA A 278 15.60 -17.45 -11.47
C ALA A 278 15.67 -17.53 -9.92
N MET A 279 15.19 -18.64 -9.33
CA MET A 279 15.23 -18.87 -7.88
C MET A 279 16.53 -19.55 -7.45
N HIS A 280 17.08 -19.11 -6.33
CA HIS A 280 18.27 -19.71 -5.69
C HIS A 280 17.92 -20.50 -4.41
N GLY A 281 16.62 -20.72 -4.15
CA GLY A 281 16.10 -21.37 -2.93
C GLY A 281 14.95 -22.36 -3.17
N ALA A 282 14.35 -22.84 -2.07
CA ALA A 282 13.33 -23.89 -2.02
C ALA A 282 12.06 -23.52 -2.81
N PRO A 283 11.32 -24.51 -3.39
CA PRO A 283 10.17 -24.25 -4.23
C PRO A 283 9.08 -23.48 -3.46
N GLY A 284 8.42 -22.56 -4.17
CA GLY A 284 7.27 -21.78 -3.68
C GLY A 284 6.22 -21.63 -4.80
N PHE A 285 5.15 -20.87 -4.55
CA PHE A 285 3.92 -20.73 -5.35
C PHE A 285 4.04 -20.15 -6.79
N GLY A 286 5.25 -20.03 -7.34
CA GLY A 286 5.48 -19.57 -8.72
C GLY A 286 5.10 -18.10 -8.97
N ILE A 287 4.40 -17.82 -10.07
CA ILE A 287 4.11 -16.45 -10.54
C ILE A 287 2.95 -15.75 -9.79
N TYR A 288 2.37 -16.38 -8.76
CA TYR A 288 1.23 -15.86 -8.01
C TYR A 288 1.52 -15.59 -6.53
N GLY A 289 2.73 -15.93 -6.08
CA GLY A 289 3.19 -15.59 -4.74
C GLY A 289 3.82 -14.21 -4.66
N VAL A 290 4.38 -13.90 -3.50
CA VAL A 290 5.24 -12.73 -3.30
C VAL A 290 6.68 -13.20 -3.18
N ASP A 291 7.54 -12.66 -4.03
CA ASP A 291 8.96 -13.00 -4.08
C ASP A 291 9.70 -12.37 -2.91
N ILE A 292 10.47 -13.18 -2.19
CA ILE A 292 11.36 -12.73 -1.11
C ILE A 292 12.79 -12.71 -1.63
N PHE A 293 13.42 -11.55 -1.50
CA PHE A 293 14.78 -11.27 -1.93
C PHE A 293 15.67 -10.98 -0.72
N VAL A 294 16.90 -11.48 -0.79
CA VAL A 294 18.00 -11.15 0.14
C VAL A 294 19.24 -10.79 -0.66
N LYS A 295 20.21 -10.15 -0.01
CA LYS A 295 21.50 -9.88 -0.66
C LYS A 295 22.13 -11.20 -1.10
N THR A 296 22.77 -11.22 -2.26
CA THR A 296 23.40 -12.43 -2.81
C THR A 296 24.39 -13.07 -1.82
N ASP A 297 25.16 -12.27 -1.09
CA ASP A 297 26.10 -12.75 -0.07
C ASP A 297 25.41 -13.47 1.12
N ASP A 298 24.15 -13.13 1.41
CA ASP A 298 23.37 -13.69 2.53
C ASP A 298 22.44 -14.83 2.08
N ALA A 299 22.39 -15.14 0.78
CA ALA A 299 21.40 -16.07 0.21
C ALA A 299 21.47 -17.48 0.82
N GLU A 300 22.67 -18.03 0.99
CA GLU A 300 22.84 -19.37 1.60
C GLU A 300 22.39 -19.41 3.06
N ASN A 301 22.69 -18.36 3.82
CA ASN A 301 22.32 -18.27 5.23
C ASN A 301 20.79 -18.12 5.37
N ALA A 302 20.18 -17.30 4.53
CA ALA A 302 18.73 -17.12 4.49
C ALA A 302 17.99 -18.43 4.17
N VAL A 303 18.50 -19.22 3.21
CA VAL A 303 17.93 -20.54 2.89
C VAL A 303 18.04 -21.51 4.07
N LYS A 304 19.12 -21.46 4.86
CA LYS A 304 19.26 -22.30 6.07
C LYS A 304 18.23 -21.91 7.14
N VAL A 305 18.06 -20.61 7.41
CA VAL A 305 17.07 -20.10 8.37
C VAL A 305 15.66 -20.53 7.95
N LEU A 306 15.30 -20.35 6.67
CA LEU A 306 14.00 -20.79 6.16
C LEU A 306 13.79 -22.30 6.31
N LYS A 307 14.81 -23.12 6.00
CA LYS A 307 14.72 -24.57 6.19
C LYS A 307 14.47 -24.96 7.65
N GLY A 308 15.15 -24.32 8.60
CA GLY A 308 14.92 -24.59 10.03
C GLY A 308 13.51 -24.21 10.48
N TYR A 309 12.99 -23.07 10.01
CA TYR A 309 11.62 -22.62 10.28
C TYR A 309 10.58 -23.63 9.77
N PHE A 310 10.71 -24.10 8.53
CA PHE A 310 9.78 -25.09 7.96
C PHE A 310 9.92 -26.50 8.58
N SER A 311 11.08 -26.82 9.17
CA SER A 311 11.33 -28.10 9.84
C SER A 311 10.93 -28.08 11.31
N GLY A 312 10.62 -26.90 11.88
CA GLY A 312 10.26 -26.73 13.29
C GLY A 312 11.45 -26.71 14.26
N ASP A 313 12.67 -26.48 13.74
CA ASP A 313 13.92 -26.51 14.51
C ASP A 313 14.34 -25.14 15.09
N ILE A 314 13.55 -24.08 14.82
CA ILE A 314 13.79 -22.68 15.20
C ILE A 314 12.54 -22.09 15.83
#